data_AF-A0A7V3SUG7-F1
#
_entry.id   AF-A0A7V3SUG7-F1
#
_cell.length_a   1.000
_cell.length_b   1.000
_cell.length_c   1.000
_cell.angle_alpha   90.00
_cell.angle_beta   90.00
_cell.angle_gamma   90.00
#
_symmetry.space_group_name_H-M   'P 1'
#
loop_
_entity.id
_entity.type
_entity.pdbx_description
1 polymer ?
#
loop_
_entity_poly.entity_id
_entity_poly.type
_entity_poly.pdbx_seq_one_letter_code
_entity_poly.pdbx_strand_id
1 'polypeptide(L)'
;REICGNKLPDGLVQSSKLEEPIFTPTTKEEQGHDKDITFGELKDILGLELAYKVKELSLRIYKRASEIAEKKGIIIADTKFEFGRYEDNIILIDELLTPDSSRFWSMKGYKLGKSQDSYDKQIVRDYLLTLKWDKTYPGPHLPENIIKKTSERYKEILEILTKVD
;
A
#
# COMPACT_ATOMS: atom_id res chain seq x y z
N ARG A 1 -5.28 0.36 -20.29
CA ARG A 1 -5.73 0.75 -18.92
C ARG A 1 -4.67 1.69 -18.34
N GLU A 2 -5.03 2.62 -17.46
CA GLU A 2 -4.05 3.51 -16.80
C GLU A 2 -4.39 3.76 -15.34
N ILE A 3 -3.40 4.17 -14.56
CA ILE A 3 -3.54 4.57 -13.16
C ILE A 3 -2.60 5.75 -12.88
N CYS A 4 -3.13 6.85 -12.35
CA CYS A 4 -2.36 8.08 -12.11
C CYS A 4 -1.55 8.54 -13.36
N GLY A 5 -2.09 8.34 -14.56
CA GLY A 5 -1.44 8.63 -15.84
C GLY A 5 -0.36 7.62 -16.29
N ASN A 6 -0.10 6.56 -15.52
CA ASN A 6 0.79 5.47 -15.93
C ASN A 6 0.00 4.48 -16.80
N LYS A 7 0.40 4.31 -18.06
CA LYS A 7 -0.16 3.26 -18.93
C LYS A 7 0.26 1.89 -18.42
N LEU A 8 -0.72 1.02 -18.24
CA LEU A 8 -0.49 -0.35 -17.80
C LEU A 8 -0.40 -1.28 -19.00
N PRO A 9 0.48 -2.30 -18.97
CA PRO A 9 0.51 -3.38 -19.96
C PRO A 9 -0.86 -4.04 -20.15
N ASP A 10 -1.11 -4.51 -21.36
CA ASP A 10 -2.28 -5.33 -21.64
C ASP A 10 -2.14 -6.73 -21.02
N GLY A 11 -3.27 -7.43 -20.88
CA GLY A 11 -3.28 -8.80 -20.36
C GLY A 11 -3.11 -8.93 -18.83
N LEU A 12 -2.94 -7.83 -18.10
CA LEU A 12 -2.88 -7.86 -16.64
C LEU A 12 -4.20 -8.38 -16.04
N VAL A 13 -4.06 -9.39 -15.18
CA VAL A 13 -5.12 -9.91 -14.32
C VAL A 13 -4.90 -9.47 -12.87
N GLN A 14 -5.88 -9.72 -12.00
CA GLN A 14 -5.75 -9.37 -10.57
C GLN A 14 -4.45 -9.93 -9.96
N SER A 15 -3.78 -9.09 -9.16
CA SER A 15 -2.52 -9.41 -8.49
C SER A 15 -1.33 -9.67 -9.41
N SER A 16 -1.38 -9.32 -10.70
CA SER A 16 -0.22 -9.37 -11.60
C SER A 16 0.92 -8.49 -11.09
N LYS A 17 2.14 -9.05 -11.06
CA LYS A 17 3.36 -8.27 -10.81
C LYS A 17 3.62 -7.37 -12.01
N LEU A 18 3.88 -6.09 -11.75
CA LEU A 18 4.36 -5.15 -12.78
C LEU A 18 5.85 -5.39 -13.02
N GLU A 19 6.31 -5.11 -14.24
CA GLU A 19 7.74 -5.21 -14.59
C GLU A 19 8.59 -4.29 -13.70
N GLU A 20 8.12 -3.06 -13.49
CA GLU A 20 8.70 -2.09 -12.56
C GLU A 20 7.60 -1.52 -11.66
N PRO A 21 7.92 -1.19 -10.39
CA PRO A 21 6.98 -0.46 -9.55
C PRO A 21 6.70 0.92 -10.14
N ILE A 22 5.45 1.32 -10.06
CA ILE A 22 4.97 2.62 -10.54
C ILE A 22 4.70 3.54 -9.36
N PHE A 23 4.81 4.84 -9.62
CA PHE A 23 4.48 5.88 -8.64
C PHE A 23 3.07 6.40 -8.93
N THR A 24 2.18 6.25 -7.97
CA THR A 24 0.74 6.58 -8.06
C THR A 24 0.38 7.54 -6.93
N PRO A 25 0.67 8.85 -7.08
CA PRO A 25 0.43 9.83 -6.02
C PRO A 25 -1.06 10.12 -5.85
N THR A 26 -1.44 10.44 -4.61
CA THR A 26 -2.79 10.91 -4.27
C THR A 26 -2.73 12.25 -3.55
N THR A 27 -3.80 13.04 -3.62
CA THR A 27 -3.98 14.19 -2.72
C THR A 27 -4.31 13.70 -1.31
N LYS A 28 -4.06 14.55 -0.31
CA LYS A 28 -4.49 14.34 1.08
C LYS A 28 -5.69 15.25 1.32
N GLU A 29 -6.90 14.71 1.20
CA GLU A 29 -8.13 15.51 1.35
C GLU A 29 -8.49 15.63 2.84
N GLU A 30 -8.83 16.83 3.31
CA GLU A 30 -9.26 17.05 4.70
C GLU A 30 -10.59 16.36 5.02
N GLN A 31 -11.43 16.16 4.00
CA GLN A 31 -12.71 15.46 4.08
C GLN A 31 -12.93 14.62 2.83
N GLY A 32 -13.32 13.36 3.00
CA GLY A 32 -13.55 12.41 1.92
C GLY A 32 -12.37 11.46 1.70
N HIS A 33 -12.27 10.90 0.49
CA HIS A 33 -11.18 10.00 0.10
C HIS A 33 -10.11 10.76 -0.67
N ASP A 34 -8.85 10.42 -0.42
CA ASP A 34 -7.70 10.82 -1.23
C ASP A 34 -7.96 10.57 -2.72
N LYS A 35 -7.57 11.52 -3.57
CA LYS A 35 -7.79 11.45 -5.02
C LYS A 35 -6.50 11.10 -5.74
N ASP A 36 -6.57 10.11 -6.61
CA ASP A 36 -5.50 9.80 -7.56
C ASP A 36 -5.19 11.03 -8.42
N ILE A 37 -3.90 11.38 -8.50
CA ILE A 37 -3.40 12.45 -9.38
C ILE A 37 -2.27 11.93 -10.26
N THR A 38 -2.11 12.57 -11.40
CA THR A 38 -0.98 12.30 -12.29
C THR A 38 0.31 12.88 -11.74
N PHE A 39 1.44 12.37 -12.21
CA PHE A 39 2.74 12.99 -11.92
C PHE A 39 2.85 14.42 -12.51
N GLY A 40 2.05 14.74 -13.54
CA GLY A 40 1.90 16.10 -14.06
C GLY A 40 1.37 17.04 -12.99
N GLU A 41 0.19 16.73 -12.48
CA GLU A 41 -0.48 17.51 -11.42
C GLU A 41 0.34 17.61 -10.15
N LEU A 42 1.05 16.53 -9.75
CA LEU A 42 1.94 16.59 -8.60
C LEU A 42 3.08 17.61 -8.78
N LYS A 43 3.64 17.73 -9.99
CA LYS A 43 4.65 18.77 -10.29
C LYS A 43 4.07 20.16 -10.22
N ASP A 44 2.81 20.35 -10.61
CA ASP A 44 2.14 21.64 -10.53
C ASP A 44 1.91 22.04 -9.05
N ILE A 45 1.70 21.05 -8.17
CA ILE A 45 1.50 21.26 -6.72
C ILE A 45 2.84 21.50 -5.99
N LEU A 46 3.84 20.65 -6.23
CA LEU A 46 5.09 20.65 -5.44
C LEU A 46 6.26 21.38 -6.11
N GLY A 47 6.14 21.68 -7.40
CA GLY A 47 7.27 22.06 -8.25
C GLY A 47 8.04 20.85 -8.78
N LEU A 48 8.75 21.08 -9.90
CA LEU A 48 9.43 20.03 -10.67
C LEU A 48 10.43 19.22 -9.85
N GLU A 49 11.36 19.91 -9.20
CA GLU A 49 12.48 19.28 -8.49
C GLU A 49 11.99 18.41 -7.33
N LEU A 50 11.08 18.96 -6.51
CA LEU A 50 10.55 18.27 -5.35
C LEU A 50 9.71 17.05 -5.75
N ALA A 51 8.87 17.16 -6.77
CA ALA A 51 8.07 16.04 -7.27
C ALA A 51 8.95 14.88 -7.76
N TYR A 52 10.04 15.16 -8.50
CA TYR A 52 10.99 14.12 -8.90
C TYR A 52 11.69 13.47 -7.71
N LYS A 53 12.11 14.26 -6.73
CA LYS A 53 12.78 13.75 -5.53
C LYS A 53 11.88 12.84 -4.69
N VAL A 54 10.61 13.22 -4.49
CA VAL A 54 9.62 12.38 -3.80
C VAL A 54 9.36 11.08 -4.56
N LYS A 55 9.20 11.14 -5.89
CA LYS A 55 9.04 9.94 -6.74
C LYS A 55 10.24 9.00 -6.63
N GLU A 56 11.45 9.53 -6.73
CA GLU A 56 12.70 8.76 -6.62
C GLU A 56 12.80 8.07 -5.25
N LEU A 57 12.62 8.83 -4.17
CA LEU A 57 12.69 8.31 -2.80
C LEU A 57 11.64 7.22 -2.56
N SER A 58 10.39 7.45 -3.00
CA SER A 58 9.31 6.47 -2.88
C SER A 58 9.67 5.14 -3.55
N LEU A 59 10.10 5.19 -4.81
CA LEU A 59 10.45 3.99 -5.57
C LEU A 59 11.68 3.28 -4.99
N ARG A 60 12.68 4.03 -4.53
CA ARG A 60 13.90 3.48 -3.92
C ARG A 60 13.60 2.78 -2.60
N ILE A 61 12.80 3.39 -1.72
CA ILE A 61 12.38 2.80 -0.45
C ILE A 61 11.55 1.54 -0.72
N TYR A 62 10.55 1.61 -1.61
CA TYR A 62 9.72 0.46 -1.96
C TYR A 62 10.55 -0.71 -2.51
N LYS A 63 11.44 -0.46 -3.48
CA LYS A 63 12.30 -1.52 -4.06
C LYS A 63 13.13 -2.20 -2.99
N ARG A 64 13.79 -1.41 -2.13
CA ARG A 64 14.61 -1.95 -1.04
C ARG A 64 13.78 -2.78 -0.05
N ALA A 65 12.61 -2.29 0.33
CA ALA A 65 11.72 -2.99 1.25
C ALA A 65 11.19 -4.29 0.66
N SER A 66 10.77 -4.25 -0.61
CA SER A 66 10.28 -5.41 -1.35
C SER A 66 11.36 -6.49 -1.43
N GLU A 67 12.59 -6.16 -1.81
CA GLU A 67 13.72 -7.12 -1.83
C GLU A 67 13.98 -7.79 -0.47
N ILE A 68 13.83 -7.06 0.63
CA ILE A 68 14.02 -7.59 1.98
C ILE A 68 12.86 -8.53 2.35
N ALA A 69 11.61 -8.12 2.08
CA ALA A 69 10.42 -8.91 2.36
C ALA A 69 10.35 -10.18 1.50
N GLU A 70 10.74 -10.10 0.22
CA GLU A 70 10.75 -11.24 -0.71
C GLU A 70 11.67 -12.36 -0.20
N LYS A 71 12.84 -12.01 0.36
CA LYS A 71 13.76 -12.98 0.99
C LYS A 71 13.15 -13.70 2.20
N LYS A 72 12.13 -13.11 2.81
CA LYS A 72 11.39 -13.65 3.95
C LYS A 72 10.06 -14.29 3.53
N GLY A 73 9.82 -14.46 2.23
CA GLY A 73 8.61 -15.12 1.70
C GLY A 73 7.37 -14.22 1.63
N ILE A 74 7.55 -12.90 1.70
CA ILE A 74 6.47 -11.91 1.68
C ILE A 74 6.55 -11.05 0.43
N ILE A 75 5.40 -10.78 -0.18
CA ILE A 75 5.23 -9.82 -1.27
C ILE A 75 4.63 -8.53 -0.69
N ILE A 76 5.27 -7.39 -0.94
CA ILE A 76 4.68 -6.07 -0.69
C ILE A 76 4.00 -5.63 -1.99
N ALA A 77 2.67 -5.75 -2.05
CA ALA A 77 1.94 -5.45 -3.28
C ALA A 77 1.93 -3.96 -3.60
N ASP A 78 1.75 -3.13 -2.57
CA ASP A 78 1.79 -1.68 -2.61
C ASP A 78 2.00 -1.12 -1.20
N THR A 79 2.34 0.17 -1.12
CA THR A 79 2.46 0.90 0.14
C THR A 79 2.23 2.39 -0.08
N LYS A 80 1.75 3.06 0.97
CA LYS A 80 1.71 4.52 1.08
C LYS A 80 2.93 5.01 1.84
N PHE A 81 3.51 6.13 1.41
CA PHE A 81 4.50 6.88 2.18
C PHE A 81 4.00 8.31 2.37
N GLU A 82 4.26 8.91 3.52
CA GLU A 82 4.10 10.34 3.73
C GLU A 82 5.47 11.00 3.89
N PHE A 83 5.65 12.13 3.21
CA PHE A 83 6.85 12.94 3.31
C PHE A 83 6.50 14.30 3.87
N GLY A 84 7.28 14.76 4.83
CA GLY A 84 7.24 16.10 5.36
C GLY A 84 8.40 16.94 4.82
N ARG A 85 8.33 18.24 5.10
CA ARG A 85 9.45 19.15 4.91
C ARG A 85 9.91 19.66 6.27
N TYR A 86 11.19 19.57 6.55
CA TYR A 86 11.83 20.17 7.71
C TYR A 86 13.02 20.98 7.23
N GLU A 87 12.92 22.31 7.36
CA GLU A 87 13.84 23.26 6.73
C GLU A 87 13.90 23.02 5.20
N ASP A 88 15.09 22.78 4.65
CA ASP A 88 15.31 22.47 3.24
C ASP A 88 15.37 20.97 2.94
N ASN A 89 15.08 20.12 3.94
CA ASN A 89 15.12 18.67 3.80
C ASN A 89 13.74 18.08 3.62
N ILE A 90 13.69 17.03 2.78
CA ILE A 90 12.57 16.09 2.76
C ILE A 90 12.80 15.08 3.86
N ILE A 91 11.80 14.89 4.72
CA ILE A 91 11.83 13.89 5.77
C ILE A 91 10.74 12.87 5.51
N LEU A 92 11.03 11.60 5.81
CA LEU A 92 10.00 10.59 5.89
C LEU A 92 9.25 10.78 7.22
N ILE A 93 7.93 10.78 7.16
CA ILE A 93 7.04 10.94 8.32
C ILE A 93 6.03 9.79 8.34
N ASP A 94 5.07 9.85 9.27
CA ASP A 94 4.03 8.84 9.47
C ASP A 94 4.63 7.45 9.77
N GLU A 95 3.80 6.42 9.75
CA GLU A 95 4.24 5.04 9.74
C GLU A 95 4.86 4.63 8.38
N LEU A 96 5.75 3.63 8.42
CA LEU A 96 6.44 3.12 7.25
C LEU A 96 6.31 1.61 7.15
N LEU A 97 5.76 1.11 6.04
CA LEU A 97 5.74 -0.31 5.70
C LEU A 97 5.08 -1.17 6.79
N THR A 98 3.94 -0.69 7.30
CA THR A 98 3.12 -1.38 8.30
C THR A 98 1.93 -2.04 7.60
N PRO A 99 1.26 -3.02 8.23
CA PRO A 99 0.06 -3.63 7.65
C PRO A 99 -1.13 -2.65 7.55
N ASP A 100 -0.97 -1.43 8.03
CA ASP A 100 -1.93 -0.35 7.90
C ASP A 100 -1.72 0.47 6.62
N SER A 101 -0.45 0.69 6.27
CA SER A 101 0.01 1.49 5.14
C SER A 101 0.39 0.66 3.91
N SER A 102 0.53 -0.65 4.03
CA SER A 102 0.93 -1.56 2.96
C SER A 102 0.03 -2.79 2.85
N ARG A 103 -0.01 -3.35 1.64
CA ARG A 103 -0.60 -4.68 1.41
C ARG A 103 0.50 -5.74 1.39
N PHE A 104 0.41 -6.70 2.31
CA PHE A 104 1.37 -7.79 2.46
C PHE A 104 0.72 -9.12 2.10
N TRP A 105 1.33 -9.85 1.17
CA TRP A 105 0.85 -11.17 0.74
C TRP A 105 1.89 -12.24 1.00
N SER A 106 1.41 -13.43 1.35
CA SER A 106 2.26 -14.62 1.42
C SER A 106 2.66 -15.03 0.01
N MET A 107 3.97 -15.24 -0.24
CA MET A 107 4.41 -15.92 -1.46
C MET A 107 3.85 -17.34 -1.54
N LYS A 108 3.72 -18.00 -0.39
CA LYS A 108 3.07 -19.30 -0.30
C LYS A 108 1.58 -19.13 -0.60
N GLY A 109 1.15 -19.63 -1.76
CA GLY A 109 -0.25 -19.56 -2.19
C GLY A 109 -0.59 -18.36 -3.07
N TYR A 110 0.39 -17.50 -3.39
CA TYR A 110 0.23 -16.44 -4.38
C TYR A 110 -0.21 -17.02 -5.73
N LYS A 111 -1.31 -16.51 -6.28
CA LYS A 111 -1.78 -16.88 -7.63
C LYS A 111 -2.39 -15.69 -8.35
N LEU A 112 -2.06 -15.59 -9.64
CA LEU A 112 -2.65 -14.60 -10.54
C LEU A 112 -4.16 -14.80 -10.70
N GLY A 113 -4.88 -13.70 -10.92
CA GLY A 113 -6.30 -13.70 -11.26
C GLY A 113 -7.26 -13.83 -10.07
N LYS A 114 -6.77 -13.70 -8.83
CA LYS A 114 -7.61 -13.76 -7.62
C LYS A 114 -7.09 -12.85 -6.50
N SER A 115 -7.83 -12.76 -5.40
CA SER A 115 -7.33 -12.16 -4.15
C SER A 115 -6.28 -13.03 -3.47
N GLN A 116 -5.40 -12.39 -2.71
CA GLN A 116 -4.29 -13.04 -2.02
C GLN A 116 -4.55 -13.16 -0.52
N ASP A 117 -3.85 -14.09 0.12
CA ASP A 117 -3.85 -14.21 1.57
C ASP A 117 -3.10 -13.03 2.18
N SER A 118 -3.83 -12.17 2.88
CA SER A 118 -3.37 -10.88 3.37
C SER A 118 -2.95 -10.94 4.83
N TYR A 119 -1.91 -10.18 5.16
CA TYR A 119 -1.45 -9.94 6.53
C TYR A 119 -1.87 -8.58 7.09
N ASP A 120 -2.79 -7.89 6.42
CA ASP A 120 -3.04 -6.46 6.57
C ASP A 120 -4.54 -6.13 6.70
N LYS A 121 -4.87 -4.84 6.71
CA LYS A 121 -6.25 -4.32 6.80
C LYS A 121 -7.21 -4.93 5.77
N GLN A 122 -6.72 -5.56 4.71
CA GLN A 122 -7.57 -6.19 3.68
C GLN A 122 -8.50 -7.26 4.28
N ILE A 123 -8.14 -7.93 5.37
CA ILE A 123 -9.02 -8.89 6.06
C ILE A 123 -10.32 -8.20 6.52
N VAL A 124 -10.19 -7.03 7.15
CA VAL A 124 -11.33 -6.23 7.61
C VAL A 124 -12.09 -5.66 6.42
N ARG A 125 -11.39 -5.14 5.40
CA ARG A 125 -12.01 -4.58 4.19
C ARG A 125 -12.84 -5.63 3.45
N ASP A 126 -12.28 -6.83 3.24
CA ASP A 126 -12.95 -7.93 2.57
C ASP A 126 -14.20 -8.36 3.34
N TYR A 127 -14.12 -8.45 4.66
CA TYR A 127 -15.29 -8.72 5.50
C TYR A 127 -16.37 -7.64 5.36
N LEU A 128 -16.00 -6.35 5.45
CA LEU A 128 -16.94 -5.24 5.34
C LEU A 128 -17.65 -5.21 3.97
N LEU A 129 -16.96 -5.60 2.89
CA LEU A 129 -17.54 -5.72 1.55
C LEU A 129 -18.60 -6.83 1.44
N THR A 130 -18.66 -7.78 2.37
CA THR A 130 -19.74 -8.80 2.43
C THR A 130 -21.03 -8.27 3.06
N LEU A 131 -20.96 -7.13 3.75
CA LEU A 131 -22.09 -6.54 4.45
C LEU A 131 -22.85 -5.56 3.56
N LYS A 132 -24.16 -5.43 3.80
CA LYS A 132 -24.95 -4.32 3.24
C LYS A 132 -24.76 -3.07 4.10
N TRP A 133 -23.54 -2.52 4.07
CA TRP A 133 -23.18 -1.27 4.75
C TRP A 133 -22.78 -0.23 3.71
N ASP A 134 -23.36 0.97 3.80
CA ASP A 134 -23.15 2.08 2.88
C ASP A 134 -21.87 2.88 3.17
N LYS A 135 -21.01 2.36 4.06
CA LYS A 135 -19.74 2.98 4.50
C LYS A 135 -19.95 4.30 5.25
N THR A 136 -21.11 4.50 5.86
CA THR A 136 -21.40 5.66 6.71
C THR A 136 -21.22 5.33 8.20
N TYR A 137 -20.88 6.35 9.00
CA TYR A 137 -20.78 6.20 10.45
C TYR A 137 -22.17 6.09 11.10
N PRO A 138 -22.36 5.24 12.14
CA PRO A 138 -21.37 4.34 12.74
C PRO A 138 -21.12 3.08 11.90
N GLY A 139 -19.86 2.63 11.89
CA GLY A 139 -19.49 1.37 11.24
C GLY A 139 -20.02 0.14 11.99
N PRO A 140 -20.18 -1.01 11.30
CA PRO A 140 -20.68 -2.23 11.91
C PRO A 140 -19.68 -2.79 12.93
N HIS A 141 -20.19 -3.48 13.95
CA HIS A 141 -19.34 -4.26 14.85
C HIS A 141 -18.70 -5.44 14.09
N LEU A 142 -17.38 -5.60 14.26
CA LEU A 142 -16.65 -6.71 13.69
C LEU A 142 -16.85 -7.97 14.56
N PRO A 143 -17.15 -9.14 13.96
CA PRO A 143 -17.18 -10.41 14.66
C PRO A 143 -15.82 -10.76 15.29
N GLU A 144 -15.84 -11.47 16.41
CA GLU A 144 -14.63 -11.83 17.17
C GLU A 144 -13.60 -12.59 16.33
N ASN A 145 -14.06 -13.47 15.43
CA ASN A 145 -13.16 -14.21 14.54
C ASN A 145 -12.43 -13.31 13.54
N ILE A 146 -13.04 -12.21 13.07
CA ILE A 146 -12.40 -11.24 12.18
C ILE A 146 -11.38 -10.41 12.96
N ILE A 147 -11.73 -9.98 14.17
CA ILE A 147 -10.81 -9.26 15.08
C ILE A 147 -9.59 -10.13 15.36
N LYS A 148 -9.80 -11.35 15.87
CA LYS A 148 -8.72 -12.29 16.21
C LYS A 148 -7.83 -12.60 15.02
N LYS A 149 -8.43 -12.93 13.86
CA LYS A 149 -7.68 -13.21 12.63
C LYS A 149 -6.82 -12.02 12.20
N THR A 150 -7.36 -10.80 12.26
CA THR A 150 -6.62 -9.59 11.92
C THR A 150 -5.45 -9.38 12.88
N SER A 151 -5.69 -9.48 14.19
CA SER A 151 -4.64 -9.32 15.20
C SER A 151 -3.53 -10.38 15.10
N GLU A 152 -3.87 -11.63 14.84
CA GLU A 152 -2.89 -12.71 14.64
C GLU A 152 -2.02 -12.45 13.42
N ARG A 153 -2.61 -12.00 12.31
CA ARG A 153 -1.88 -11.66 11.08
C ARG A 153 -0.89 -10.52 11.25
N TYR A 154 -1.24 -9.50 12.04
CA TYR A 154 -0.33 -8.40 12.35
C TYR A 154 0.88 -8.85 13.18
N LYS A 155 0.67 -9.79 14.11
CA LYS A 155 1.78 -10.37 14.89
C LYS A 155 2.66 -11.25 14.00
N GLU A 156 2.05 -12.08 13.18
CA GLU A 156 2.76 -12.99 12.27
C GLU A 156 3.67 -12.23 11.30
N ILE A 157 3.18 -11.15 10.67
CA ILE A 157 3.99 -10.37 9.73
C ILE A 157 5.11 -9.59 10.42
N LEU A 158 4.86 -9.08 11.64
CA LEU A 158 5.90 -8.46 12.46
C LEU A 158 7.03 -9.46 12.74
N GLU A 159 6.69 -10.66 13.20
CA GLU A 159 7.65 -11.73 13.48
C GLU A 159 8.45 -12.12 12.22
N ILE A 160 7.78 -12.34 11.09
CA ILE A 160 8.43 -12.71 9.82
C ILE A 160 9.43 -11.63 9.40
N LEU A 161 9.00 -10.36 9.36
CA LEU A 161 9.82 -9.25 8.84
C LEU A 161 10.98 -8.87 9.76
N THR A 162 10.81 -8.97 11.07
CA THR A 162 11.81 -8.50 12.04
C THR A 162 12.77 -9.59 12.54
N LYS A 163 12.50 -10.88 12.28
CA LYS A 163 13.40 -11.96 12.67
C LYS A 163 14.81 -11.72 12.10
N VAL A 164 15.79 -11.63 12.99
CA VAL A 164 17.22 -11.59 12.66
C VAL A 164 17.74 -13.03 12.76
N ASP A 165 18.49 -13.47 11.75
CA ASP A 165 19.17 -14.77 11.76
C ASP A 165 20.33 -14.80 12.78
#